data_AF-A0A4R3KRA1-F1
#
_entry.id   AF-A0A4R3KRA1-F1
#
_cell.length_a   1.000
_cell.length_b   1.000
_cell.length_c   1.000
_cell.angle_alpha   90.00
_cell.angle_beta   90.00
_cell.angle_gamma   90.00
#
_symmetry.space_group_name_H-M   'P 1'
#
loop_
_entity.id
_entity.type
_entity.pdbx_description
1 polymer ?
#
loop_
_entity_poly.entity_id
_entity_poly.type
_entity_poly.pdbx_seq_one_letter_code
_entity_poly.pdbx_strand_id
1 'polypeptide(L)'
;MAEKKQFKILSIDGGGIRGLIPAKVLEDLEGELKKTEPQKKLYEHFDLVCGTSTGAILAIGIALGIPARKLAHFYEENAKNIFPRFILSCLPRKSGPLSMQFTAIRSC
;
A
#
# COMPACT_ATOMS: atom_id res chain seq x y z
N MET A 1 13.01 -39.27 -10.96
CA MET A 1 13.62 -37.96 -11.26
C MET A 1 12.88 -36.92 -10.45
N ALA A 2 13.57 -36.12 -9.63
CA ALA A 2 12.90 -35.08 -8.85
C ALA A 2 12.37 -34.01 -9.82
N GLU A 3 11.07 -33.76 -9.80
CA GLU A 3 10.44 -32.71 -10.59
C GLU A 3 10.99 -31.35 -10.14
N LYS A 4 11.46 -30.54 -11.09
CA LYS A 4 12.05 -29.24 -10.79
C LYS A 4 10.94 -28.25 -10.41
N LYS A 5 10.67 -28.09 -9.11
CA LYS A 5 9.73 -27.09 -8.59
C LYS A 5 10.11 -25.69 -9.08
N GLN A 6 9.16 -24.98 -9.69
CA GLN A 6 9.34 -23.56 -10.01
C GLN A 6 9.31 -22.73 -8.73
N PHE A 7 10.33 -21.91 -8.51
CA PHE A 7 10.41 -21.00 -7.37
C PHE A 7 9.63 -19.71 -7.68
N LYS A 8 8.55 -19.44 -6.93
CA LYS A 8 7.63 -18.33 -7.20
C LYS A 8 7.92 -17.14 -6.27
N ILE A 9 8.12 -15.97 -6.85
CA ILE A 9 8.43 -14.73 -6.11
C ILE A 9 7.32 -13.71 -6.32
N LEU A 10 6.82 -13.14 -5.23
CA LEU A 10 5.98 -11.95 -5.24
C LEU A 10 6.82 -10.74 -4.84
N SER A 11 7.01 -9.79 -5.75
CA SER A 11 7.74 -8.53 -5.50
C SER A 11 6.79 -7.35 -5.57
N ILE A 12 6.82 -6.49 -4.55
CA ILE A 12 5.93 -5.34 -4.43
C ILE A 12 6.76 -4.06 -4.33
N ASP A 13 6.61 -3.20 -5.34
CA ASP A 13 7.31 -1.92 -5.39
C ASP A 13 6.82 -0.95 -4.31
N GLY A 14 7.71 -0.02 -3.94
CA GLY A 14 7.36 1.12 -3.11
C GLY A 14 6.57 2.18 -3.89
N GLY A 15 5.97 3.13 -3.17
CA GLY A 15 5.24 4.20 -3.84
C GLY A 15 4.53 5.21 -2.94
N GLY A 16 4.80 5.21 -1.63
CA GLY A 16 4.05 6.01 -0.68
C GLY A 16 2.55 5.68 -0.76
N ILE A 17 1.72 6.71 -0.94
CA ILE A 17 0.27 6.55 -1.12
C ILE A 17 -0.11 5.69 -2.34
N ARG A 18 0.71 5.67 -3.39
CA ARG A 18 0.46 4.86 -4.59
C ARG A 18 0.56 3.36 -4.31
N GLY A 19 1.09 2.95 -3.15
CA GLY A 19 1.04 1.56 -2.70
C GLY A 19 -0.38 1.01 -2.52
N LEU A 20 -1.41 1.87 -2.51
CA LEU A 20 -2.80 1.41 -2.58
C LEU A 20 -3.12 0.67 -3.89
N ILE A 21 -2.47 1.03 -5.00
CA ILE A 21 -2.66 0.39 -6.30
C ILE A 21 -2.27 -1.10 -6.23
N PRO A 22 -1.02 -1.49 -5.87
CA PRO A 22 -0.68 -2.89 -5.74
C PRO A 22 -1.47 -3.58 -4.62
N ALA A 23 -1.87 -2.89 -3.55
CA ALA A 23 -2.73 -3.48 -2.51
C ALA A 23 -4.09 -3.93 -3.07
N LYS A 24 -4.70 -3.15 -3.98
CA LYS A 24 -5.95 -3.53 -4.65
C LYS A 24 -5.75 -4.65 -5.66
N VAL A 25 -4.67 -4.61 -6.44
CA VAL A 25 -4.32 -5.73 -7.34
C VAL A 25 -4.14 -7.04 -6.55
N LEU A 26 -3.56 -6.97 -5.35
CA LEU A 26 -3.40 -8.14 -4.48
C LEU A 26 -4.72 -8.61 -3.87
N GLU A 27 -5.65 -7.70 -3.55
CA GLU A 27 -7.02 -8.03 -3.13
C GLU A 27 -7.74 -8.82 -4.21
N ASP A 28 -7.70 -8.34 -5.46
CA ASP A 28 -8.32 -9.01 -6.60
C ASP A 28 -7.65 -10.37 -6.88
N LEU A 29 -6.32 -10.42 -6.87
CA LEU A 29 -5.55 -11.65 -7.04
C LEU A 29 -5.89 -12.70 -5.98
N GLU A 30 -5.94 -12.31 -4.70
CA GLU A 30 -6.34 -13.21 -3.61
C GLU A 30 -7.78 -13.72 -3.82
N GLY A 31 -8.68 -12.85 -4.32
CA GLY A 31 -10.05 -13.21 -4.68
C GLY A 31 -10.12 -14.28 -5.76
N GLU A 32 -9.36 -14.13 -6.85
CA GLU A 32 -9.30 -15.12 -7.93
C GLU A 32 -8.68 -16.44 -7.46
N LEU A 33 -7.59 -16.39 -6.68
CA LEU A 33 -6.94 -17.59 -6.14
C LEU A 33 -7.89 -18.38 -5.23
N LYS A 34 -8.69 -17.70 -4.41
CA LYS A 34 -9.68 -18.35 -3.53
C LYS A 34 -10.78 -19.09 -4.27
N LYS A 35 -11.06 -18.78 -5.53
CA LYS A 35 -12.02 -19.56 -6.35
C LYS A 35 -11.50 -20.97 -6.65
N THR A 36 -10.17 -21.15 -6.67
CA THR A 36 -9.51 -22.43 -6.97
C THR A 36 -8.97 -23.11 -5.72
N GLU A 37 -8.39 -22.36 -4.78
CA GLU A 37 -7.78 -22.86 -3.55
C GLU A 37 -8.31 -22.09 -2.33
N PRO A 38 -9.57 -22.32 -1.88
CA PRO A 38 -10.26 -21.46 -0.90
C PRO A 38 -9.62 -21.40 0.49
N GLN A 39 -8.93 -22.46 0.89
CA GLN A 39 -8.30 -22.56 2.21
C GLN A 39 -6.90 -21.96 2.27
N LYS A 40 -6.31 -21.67 1.10
CA LYS A 40 -4.94 -21.23 1.00
C LYS A 40 -4.86 -19.70 1.09
N LYS A 41 -3.95 -19.23 1.93
CA LYS A 41 -3.66 -17.81 2.11
C LYS A 41 -2.72 -17.35 1.00
N LEU A 42 -2.78 -16.06 0.69
CA LEU A 42 -2.00 -15.47 -0.42
C LEU A 42 -0.50 -15.81 -0.36
N TYR A 43 0.13 -15.75 0.81
CA TYR A 43 1.56 -16.04 0.94
C TYR A 43 1.92 -17.50 0.62
N GLU A 44 1.01 -18.46 0.80
CA GLU A 44 1.28 -19.88 0.57
C GLU A 44 1.40 -20.23 -0.93
N HIS A 45 1.05 -19.29 -1.82
CA HIS A 45 1.24 -19.43 -3.26
C HIS A 45 2.66 -19.06 -3.74
N PHE A 46 3.47 -18.43 -2.87
CA PHE A 46 4.80 -17.93 -3.21
C PHE A 46 5.86 -18.50 -2.26
N ASP A 47 7.05 -18.77 -2.77
CA ASP A 47 8.19 -19.21 -1.97
C ASP A 47 8.92 -18.01 -1.33
N LEU A 48 8.78 -16.82 -1.92
CA LEU A 48 9.32 -15.57 -1.40
C LEU A 48 8.33 -14.42 -1.65
N VAL A 49 8.08 -13.63 -0.62
CA VAL A 49 7.36 -12.36 -0.71
C VAL A 49 8.31 -11.25 -0.29
N CYS A 50 8.53 -10.27 -1.17
CA CYS A 50 9.41 -9.14 -0.91
C CYS A 50 8.78 -7.82 -1.36
N GLY A 51 9.31 -6.72 -0.83
CA GLY A 51 8.91 -5.40 -1.27
C GLY A 51 9.76 -4.30 -0.67
N THR A 52 9.59 -3.08 -1.17
CA THR A 52 10.34 -1.89 -0.72
C THR A 52 9.39 -0.81 -0.21
N SER A 53 9.73 -0.10 0.87
CA SER A 53 8.89 0.97 1.45
C SER A 53 7.45 0.50 1.74
N THR A 54 6.40 1.17 1.24
CA THR A 54 5.00 0.73 1.36
C THR A 54 4.82 -0.73 0.92
N GLY A 55 5.52 -1.15 -0.14
CA GLY A 55 5.51 -2.54 -0.61
C GLY A 55 6.10 -3.53 0.38
N ALA A 56 7.10 -3.14 1.19
CA ALA A 56 7.65 -3.97 2.25
C ALA A 56 6.62 -4.20 3.38
N ILE A 57 5.87 -3.16 3.74
CA ILE A 57 4.80 -3.26 4.73
C ILE A 57 3.69 -4.21 4.24
N LEU A 58 3.30 -4.09 2.97
CA LEU A 58 2.36 -5.02 2.34
C LEU A 58 2.90 -6.46 2.34
N ALA A 59 4.16 -6.65 1.93
CA ALA A 59 4.83 -7.95 1.94
C ALA A 59 4.82 -8.61 3.33
N ILE A 60 5.14 -7.86 4.38
CA ILE A 60 5.09 -8.34 5.77
C ILE A 60 3.66 -8.72 6.16
N GLY A 61 2.67 -7.87 5.85
CA GLY A 61 1.27 -8.17 6.15
C GLY A 61 0.78 -9.46 5.50
N ILE A 62 1.16 -9.68 4.23
CA ILE A 62 0.84 -10.91 3.49
C ILE A 62 1.53 -12.12 4.14
N ALA A 63 2.81 -12.01 4.49
CA ALA A 63 3.57 -13.08 5.15
C ALA A 63 2.99 -13.46 6.53
N LEU A 64 2.37 -12.50 7.24
CA LEU A 64 1.62 -12.75 8.48
C LEU A 64 0.25 -13.40 8.24
N GLY A 65 -0.14 -13.64 6.98
CA GLY A 65 -1.42 -14.22 6.60
C GLY A 65 -2.59 -13.26 6.75
N ILE A 66 -2.34 -11.95 6.77
CA ILE A 66 -3.40 -10.93 6.75
C ILE A 66 -4.02 -10.91 5.34
N PRO A 67 -5.35 -10.99 5.20
CA PRO A 67 -6.01 -10.89 3.90
C PRO A 67 -5.65 -9.59 3.19
N ALA A 68 -5.37 -9.65 1.89
CA ALA A 68 -4.97 -8.49 1.08
C ALA A 68 -6.03 -7.38 1.11
N ARG A 69 -7.31 -7.75 1.13
CA ARG A 69 -8.44 -6.83 1.35
C ARG A 69 -8.29 -5.98 2.61
N LYS A 70 -7.85 -6.57 3.73
CA LYS A 70 -7.64 -5.83 4.98
C LYS A 70 -6.46 -4.86 4.88
N LEU A 71 -5.40 -5.25 4.15
CA LEU A 71 -4.24 -4.38 3.92
C LEU A 71 -4.60 -3.19 3.03
N ALA A 72 -5.39 -3.41 1.97
CA ALA A 72 -5.89 -2.34 1.11
C ALA A 72 -6.76 -1.37 1.93
N HIS A 73 -7.72 -1.88 2.70
CA HIS A 73 -8.60 -1.08 3.55
C HIS A 73 -7.82 -0.27 4.60
N PHE A 74 -6.82 -0.89 5.25
CA PHE A 74 -5.96 -0.19 6.19
C PHE A 74 -5.31 1.05 5.58
N TYR A 75 -4.79 0.95 4.35
CA TYR A 75 -4.22 2.10 3.65
C TYR A 75 -5.27 3.11 3.21
N GLU A 76 -6.47 2.69 2.79
CA GLU A 76 -7.56 3.60 2.44
C GLU A 76 -7.99 4.46 3.62
N GLU A 77 -8.20 3.84 4.78
CA GLU A 77 -8.65 4.53 5.99
C GLU A 77 -7.59 5.46 6.57
N ASN A 78 -6.32 5.03 6.53
CA ASN A 78 -5.23 5.73 7.19
C ASN A 78 -4.39 6.61 6.24
N ALA A 79 -4.74 6.65 4.94
CA ALA A 79 -3.99 7.37 3.90
C ALA A 79 -3.63 8.81 4.30
N LYS A 80 -4.59 9.55 4.86
CA LYS A 80 -4.40 10.96 5.24
C LYS A 80 -3.39 11.13 6.38
N ASN A 81 -3.36 10.18 7.32
CA ASN A 81 -2.50 10.23 8.50
C ASN A 81 -1.09 9.71 8.19
N ILE A 82 -0.98 8.66 7.36
CA ILE A 82 0.29 8.05 6.98
C ILE A 82 1.02 8.92 5.94
N PHE A 83 0.28 9.57 5.02
CA PHE A 83 0.84 10.37 3.93
C PHE A 83 0.39 11.84 3.96
N PRO A 84 0.65 12.60 5.04
CA PRO A 84 0.17 13.98 5.18
C PRO A 84 0.80 14.92 4.14
N ARG A 85 2.02 14.61 3.67
CA ARG A 85 2.73 15.40 2.66
C ARG A 85 2.13 15.32 1.25
N PHE A 86 1.38 14.27 0.92
CA PHE A 86 0.72 14.18 -0.38
C PHE A 86 -0.38 15.24 -0.53
N ILE A 87 -1.14 15.48 0.54
CA ILE A 87 -2.08 16.60 0.63
C ILE A 87 -1.34 17.93 0.49
N LEU A 88 -0.19 18.08 1.15
CA LEU A 88 0.66 19.27 1.03
C LEU A 88 1.28 19.47 -0.36
N SER A 89 1.49 18.40 -1.14
CA SER A 89 1.98 18.50 -2.51
C SER A 89 0.91 18.92 -3.52
N CYS A 90 -0.37 18.69 -3.20
CA CYS A 90 -1.52 19.20 -3.96
C CYS A 90 -1.94 20.61 -3.53
N LEU A 91 -1.54 21.07 -2.33
CA LEU A 91 -1.67 22.47 -1.95
C LEU A 91 -0.75 23.31 -2.86
N PRO A 92 -1.26 24.42 -3.44
CA PRO A 92 -0.42 25.29 -4.24
C PRO A 92 0.78 25.72 -3.41
N ARG A 93 1.99 25.36 -3.85
CA ARG A 93 3.21 25.95 -3.30
C ARG A 93 3.02 27.45 -3.36
N LYS A 94 3.05 28.15 -2.21
CA LYS A 94 3.13 29.61 -2.19
C LYS A 94 4.42 30.02 -2.91
N SER A 95 4.32 30.25 -4.21
CA SER A 95 5.34 30.96 -5.00
C SER A 95 5.08 32.45 -4.79
N GLY A 96 5.69 33.02 -3.76
CA GLY A 96 5.65 34.45 -3.51
C GLY A 96 6.53 34.82 -2.32
N PRO A 97 7.31 35.92 -2.41
CA PRO A 97 8.17 36.34 -1.32
C PRO A 97 7.31 36.67 -0.09
N LEU A 98 7.90 36.37 1.07
CA LEU A 98 7.30 36.50 2.39
C LEU A 98 7.07 37.98 2.74
N SER A 99 6.06 38.59 2.16
CA SER A 99 5.57 39.92 2.56
C SER A 99 4.11 40.05 2.17
N MET A 100 3.20 39.77 3.11
CA MET A 100 1.96 40.52 3.34
C MET A 100 1.13 39.85 4.44
N GLN A 101 1.27 40.44 5.62
CA GLN A 101 0.25 40.66 6.66
C GLN A 101 -0.88 39.62 6.80
N PHE A 102 -0.76 38.76 7.81
CA PHE A 102 -1.89 38.10 8.46
C PHE A 102 -2.57 39.11 9.38
N THR A 103 -3.47 39.93 8.83
CA THR A 103 -4.49 40.66 9.60
C THR A 103 -5.85 40.10 9.20
N ALA A 104 -6.27 39.01 9.83
CA ALA A 104 -7.67 38.60 9.95
C ALA A 104 -7.80 37.36 10.85
N ILE A 105 -7.41 37.49 12.12
CA ILE A 105 -8.07 36.75 13.21
C ILE A 105 -8.52 37.82 14.19
N ARG A 106 -9.71 38.36 13.94
CA ARG A 106 -10.46 39.16 14.90
C ARG A 106 -11.89 38.64 14.90
N SER A 107 -12.13 37.68 15.79
CA SER A 107 -13.40 37.38 16.46
C SER A 107 -13.10 36.70 17.80
N CYS A 108 -12.41 37.46 18.65
CA CYS A 108 -12.72 37.64 20.05
C CYS A 108 -12.61 39.15 20.30
#